data_AF-A8N3N9-F1
#
_entry.id   AF-A8N3N9-F1
#
_cell.length_a   1.000
_cell.length_b   1.000
_cell.length_c   1.000
_cell.angle_alpha   90.00
_cell.angle_beta   90.00
_cell.angle_gamma   90.00
#
_symmetry.space_group_name_H-M   'P 1'
#
loop_
_entity.id
_entity.type
_entity.pdbx_description
1 polymer ?
#
loop_
_entity_poly.entity_id
_entity_poly.type
_entity_poly.pdbx_seq_one_letter_code
_entity_poly.pdbx_strand_id
1 'polypeptide(L)'
;MAPTRKVLSMPDPGTSIRPIYMYTEEQTKMIQALREYTSTICLPPSDPYHYWESRWLSRPDTHPRYMRAAKWNYGDAQKRIKATLEWRREFQPDLISPEDVRIEGETGKIILNGFDVDGRPVIYMRPGRENTETSPRQLRHLVWWLERAKDFMPPGQESLVIVVDYKSCTLRTNPSISIARKVLTILQQHYVETLGRACVTNLPFILNFFYKGIERFLDPVTRDKLRFNPNLTEIIPESQLDADFGGSYEFDFEPKCYWDQIIEICGIAPDGTRTRDIYSNPTEPFNTLPLANNVPRSRSDSSSGSDSDYKAPVTPKTTGSVRSLNINKADASVNVEEVSERRHTVMVG
;
A
#
# COMPACT_ATOMS: atom_id res chain seq x y z
N MET A 1 28.70 -9.98 -2.69
CA MET A 1 29.01 -9.16 -3.90
C MET A 1 29.70 -7.88 -3.44
N ALA A 2 30.14 -6.98 -4.33
CA ALA A 2 30.57 -5.65 -3.88
C ALA A 2 29.35 -4.84 -3.40
N PRO A 3 29.47 -4.02 -2.34
CA PRO A 3 28.38 -3.13 -1.91
C PRO A 3 27.92 -2.21 -3.04
N THR A 4 26.62 -1.96 -3.12
CA THR A 4 25.99 -1.12 -4.14
C THR A 4 24.98 -0.16 -3.53
N ARG A 5 24.90 1.05 -4.09
CA ARG A 5 23.90 2.07 -3.70
C ARG A 5 22.69 2.09 -4.63
N LYS A 6 22.66 1.23 -5.63
CA LYS A 6 21.59 1.19 -6.63
C LYS A 6 20.29 0.70 -5.99
N VAL A 7 19.18 1.41 -6.22
CA VAL A 7 17.85 0.93 -5.84
C VAL A 7 17.38 -0.13 -6.85
N LEU A 8 16.87 -1.24 -6.34
CA LEU A 8 16.14 -2.23 -7.14
C LEU A 8 14.72 -1.72 -7.39
N SER A 9 14.48 -1.22 -8.59
CA SER A 9 13.22 -0.59 -9.01
C SER A 9 12.41 -1.44 -10.00
N MET A 10 12.88 -2.63 -10.34
CA MET A 10 12.15 -3.60 -11.14
C MET A 10 12.30 -5.02 -10.57
N PRO A 11 11.29 -5.88 -10.73
CA PRO A 11 11.41 -7.29 -10.38
C PRO A 11 12.44 -7.98 -11.27
N ASP A 12 12.86 -9.18 -10.88
CA ASP A 12 13.78 -9.97 -11.68
C ASP A 12 13.17 -10.30 -13.07
N PRO A 13 14.00 -10.40 -14.12
CA PRO A 13 13.54 -10.87 -15.42
C PRO A 13 12.86 -12.23 -15.30
N GLY A 14 11.63 -12.33 -15.80
CA GLY A 14 10.83 -13.57 -15.75
C GLY A 14 9.94 -13.73 -14.51
N THR A 15 9.94 -12.77 -13.57
CA THR A 15 8.97 -12.77 -12.46
C THR A 15 7.54 -12.80 -12.99
N SER A 16 6.75 -13.75 -12.49
CA SER A 16 5.32 -13.85 -12.81
C SER A 16 4.53 -12.91 -11.91
N ILE A 17 3.92 -11.88 -12.48
CA ILE A 17 3.15 -10.90 -11.71
C ILE A 17 1.84 -11.51 -11.19
N ARG A 18 1.63 -11.48 -9.86
CA ARG A 18 0.50 -12.13 -9.19
C ARG A 18 -0.05 -11.33 -7.99
N PRO A 19 -1.34 -11.50 -7.63
CA PRO A 19 -2.32 -12.38 -8.25
C PRO A 19 -2.86 -11.80 -9.56
N ILE A 20 -3.33 -12.68 -10.45
CA ILE A 20 -4.10 -12.28 -11.64
C ILE A 20 -5.57 -12.24 -11.23
N TYR A 21 -6.18 -11.07 -11.30
CA TYR A 21 -7.60 -10.91 -11.02
C TYR A 21 -8.42 -11.13 -12.28
N MET A 22 -9.37 -12.06 -12.21
CA MET A 22 -10.39 -12.28 -13.22
C MET A 22 -11.76 -11.99 -12.61
N TYR A 23 -12.60 -11.29 -13.35
CA TYR A 23 -13.93 -10.90 -12.90
C TYR A 23 -14.99 -11.54 -13.78
N THR A 24 -16.09 -11.95 -13.15
CA THR A 24 -17.28 -12.37 -13.90
C THR A 24 -17.91 -11.18 -14.62
N GLU A 25 -18.82 -11.44 -15.55
CA GLU A 25 -19.57 -10.38 -16.24
C GLU A 25 -20.37 -9.51 -15.24
N GLU A 26 -20.97 -10.14 -14.22
CA GLU A 26 -21.67 -9.44 -13.14
C GLU A 26 -20.73 -8.53 -12.36
N GLN A 27 -19.58 -9.06 -11.93
CA GLN A 27 -18.56 -8.29 -11.21
C GLN A 27 -18.06 -7.11 -12.05
N THR A 28 -17.86 -7.31 -13.35
CA THR A 28 -17.47 -6.27 -14.29
C THR A 28 -18.53 -5.17 -14.38
N LYS A 29 -19.81 -5.53 -14.45
CA LYS A 29 -20.93 -4.56 -14.40
C LYS A 29 -20.94 -3.77 -13.09
N MET A 30 -20.66 -4.41 -11.96
CA MET A 30 -20.60 -3.71 -10.66
C MET A 30 -19.41 -2.75 -10.56
N ILE A 31 -18.24 -3.13 -11.09
CA ILE A 31 -17.06 -2.26 -11.19
C ILE A 31 -17.40 -1.03 -12.03
N GLN A 32 -18.05 -1.24 -13.17
CA GLN A 32 -18.47 -0.15 -14.06
C GLN A 32 -19.50 0.77 -13.39
N ALA A 33 -20.50 0.22 -12.69
CA ALA A 33 -21.45 1.00 -11.92
C ALA A 33 -20.75 1.84 -10.83
N LEU A 34 -19.74 1.30 -10.14
CA LEU A 34 -18.97 2.06 -9.16
C LEU A 34 -18.17 3.20 -9.82
N ARG A 35 -17.65 2.96 -11.04
CA ARG A 35 -16.96 4.00 -11.83
C ARG A 35 -17.90 5.14 -12.20
N GLU A 36 -19.08 4.81 -12.71
CA GLU A 36 -20.14 5.79 -13.00
C GLU A 36 -20.52 6.57 -11.75
N TYR A 37 -20.74 5.90 -10.62
CA TYR A 37 -20.99 6.56 -9.35
C TYR A 37 -19.88 7.56 -8.99
N THR A 38 -18.61 7.16 -9.03
CA THR A 38 -17.51 8.07 -8.69
C THR A 38 -17.41 9.28 -9.62
N SER A 39 -17.82 9.15 -10.87
CA SER A 39 -17.86 10.29 -11.80
C SER A 39 -18.87 11.36 -11.38
N THR A 40 -19.96 10.97 -10.70
CA THR A 40 -21.00 11.92 -10.22
C THR A 40 -20.60 12.66 -8.95
N ILE A 41 -19.65 12.12 -8.18
CA ILE A 41 -19.15 12.73 -6.93
C ILE A 41 -17.72 13.27 -7.06
N CYS A 42 -17.13 13.18 -8.25
CA CYS A 42 -15.80 13.71 -8.53
C CYS A 42 -15.83 15.24 -8.43
N LEU A 43 -14.73 15.84 -7.99
CA LEU A 43 -14.56 17.28 -7.96
C LEU A 43 -14.78 17.88 -9.35
N PRO A 44 -15.33 19.10 -9.46
CA PRO A 44 -15.45 19.77 -10.75
C PRO A 44 -14.06 20.15 -11.31
N PRO A 45 -13.90 20.28 -12.64
CA PRO A 45 -12.61 20.67 -13.26
C PRO A 45 -12.02 22.00 -12.77
N SER A 46 -12.84 22.88 -12.18
CA SER A 46 -12.41 24.13 -11.58
C SER A 46 -11.69 23.96 -10.23
N ASP A 47 -11.82 22.81 -9.58
CA ASP A 47 -11.16 22.55 -8.31
C ASP A 47 -9.66 22.24 -8.52
N PRO A 48 -8.73 22.89 -7.78
CA PRO A 48 -7.30 22.64 -7.94
C PRO A 48 -6.87 21.18 -7.72
N TYR A 49 -7.63 20.39 -6.97
CA TYR A 49 -7.32 18.98 -6.71
C TYR A 49 -7.97 18.01 -7.72
N HIS A 50 -8.84 18.50 -8.61
CA HIS A 50 -9.58 17.66 -9.57
C HIS A 50 -8.67 16.74 -10.40
N TYR A 51 -7.54 17.26 -10.87
CA TYR A 51 -6.60 16.48 -11.69
C TYR A 51 -6.07 15.25 -10.93
N TRP A 52 -5.65 15.43 -9.67
CA TRP A 52 -5.10 14.36 -8.83
C TRP A 52 -6.14 13.32 -8.47
N GLU A 53 -7.35 13.79 -8.15
CA GLU A 53 -8.50 12.90 -7.91
C GLU A 53 -8.85 12.09 -9.16
N SER A 54 -8.96 12.73 -10.32
CA SER A 54 -9.26 12.09 -11.60
C SER A 54 -8.19 11.07 -11.98
N ARG A 55 -6.92 11.41 -11.79
CA ARG A 55 -5.79 10.50 -12.01
C ARG A 55 -5.92 9.26 -11.15
N TRP A 56 -6.23 9.40 -9.86
CA TRP A 56 -6.41 8.26 -8.96
C TRP A 56 -7.61 7.38 -9.36
N LEU A 57 -8.74 7.98 -9.73
CA LEU A 57 -9.93 7.27 -10.22
C LEU A 57 -9.70 6.58 -11.58
N SER A 58 -8.85 7.14 -12.44
CA SER A 58 -8.58 6.59 -13.78
C SER A 58 -7.81 5.29 -13.75
N ARG A 59 -7.09 5.00 -12.64
CA ARG A 59 -6.27 3.78 -12.55
C ARG A 59 -7.13 2.53 -12.70
N PRO A 60 -6.68 1.53 -13.49
CA PRO A 60 -7.46 0.33 -13.77
C PRO A 60 -7.78 -0.48 -12.50
N ASP A 61 -6.92 -0.39 -11.49
CA ASP A 61 -7.04 -1.14 -10.25
C ASP A 61 -7.94 -0.48 -9.19
N THR A 62 -8.24 0.82 -9.30
CA THR A 62 -8.96 1.56 -8.24
C THR A 62 -10.33 0.96 -7.95
N HIS A 63 -11.29 1.02 -8.88
CA HIS A 63 -12.66 0.52 -8.62
C HIS A 63 -12.73 -0.97 -8.27
N PRO A 64 -12.00 -1.88 -8.95
CA PRO A 64 -12.02 -3.30 -8.59
C PRO A 64 -11.58 -3.57 -7.14
N ARG A 65 -10.56 -2.88 -6.63
CA ARG A 65 -10.14 -3.04 -5.21
C ARG A 65 -11.25 -2.69 -4.23
N TYR A 66 -11.95 -1.59 -4.47
CA TYR A 66 -13.04 -1.17 -3.58
C TYR A 66 -14.21 -2.16 -3.62
N MET A 67 -14.49 -2.75 -4.78
CA MET A 67 -15.47 -3.84 -4.89
C MET A 67 -15.03 -5.09 -4.13
N ARG A 68 -13.77 -5.53 -4.29
CA ARG A 68 -13.22 -6.68 -3.55
C ARG A 68 -13.23 -6.44 -2.04
N ALA A 69 -12.78 -5.27 -1.58
CA ALA A 69 -12.77 -4.88 -0.18
C ALA A 69 -14.19 -4.82 0.43
N ALA A 70 -15.19 -4.47 -0.38
CA ALA A 70 -16.59 -4.49 -0.01
C ALA A 70 -17.25 -5.87 -0.16
N LYS A 71 -16.49 -6.92 -0.50
CA LYS A 71 -17.01 -8.28 -0.76
C LYS A 71 -18.16 -8.27 -1.76
N TRP A 72 -18.03 -7.44 -2.80
CA TRP A 72 -19.03 -7.24 -3.84
C TRP A 72 -20.37 -6.68 -3.33
N ASN A 73 -20.40 -6.03 -2.16
CA ASN A 73 -21.53 -5.21 -1.74
C ASN A 73 -21.40 -3.80 -2.34
N TYR A 74 -22.30 -3.44 -3.25
CA TYR A 74 -22.24 -2.16 -3.96
C TYR A 74 -22.37 -0.94 -3.02
N GLY A 75 -23.32 -0.96 -2.08
CA GLY A 75 -23.52 0.15 -1.15
C GLY A 75 -22.32 0.38 -0.22
N ASP A 76 -21.66 -0.69 0.21
CA ASP A 76 -20.44 -0.59 1.01
C ASP A 76 -19.23 -0.14 0.17
N ALA A 77 -19.15 -0.55 -1.09
CA ALA A 77 -18.13 -0.06 -2.02
C ALA A 77 -18.26 1.46 -2.23
N GLN A 78 -19.48 1.96 -2.44
CA GLN A 78 -19.77 3.40 -2.56
C GLN A 78 -19.33 4.17 -1.32
N LYS A 79 -19.67 3.70 -0.11
CA LYS A 79 -19.27 4.34 1.14
C LYS A 79 -17.74 4.39 1.29
N ARG A 80 -17.05 3.28 1.01
CA ARG A 80 -15.59 3.18 1.16
C ARG A 80 -14.84 4.08 0.18
N ILE A 81 -15.25 4.08 -1.09
CA ILE A 81 -14.56 4.88 -2.12
C ILE A 81 -14.82 6.37 -1.90
N LYS A 82 -16.06 6.76 -1.52
CA LYS A 82 -16.41 8.13 -1.15
C LYS A 82 -15.59 8.63 0.04
N ALA A 83 -15.50 7.84 1.11
CA ALA A 83 -14.69 8.19 2.28
C ALA A 83 -13.19 8.34 1.93
N THR A 84 -12.68 7.56 0.97
CA THR A 84 -11.30 7.73 0.52
C THR A 84 -11.13 8.96 -0.35
N LEU A 85 -12.07 9.30 -1.23
CA LEU A 85 -12.03 10.56 -1.98
C LEU A 85 -11.99 11.75 -1.03
N GLU A 86 -12.87 11.79 -0.03
CA GLU A 86 -12.89 12.83 1.01
C GLU A 86 -11.54 12.91 1.75
N TRP A 87 -11.01 11.77 2.20
CA TRP A 87 -9.69 11.74 2.82
C TRP A 87 -8.56 12.21 1.89
N ARG A 88 -8.58 11.84 0.60
CA ARG A 88 -7.55 12.27 -0.35
C ARG A 88 -7.61 13.78 -0.61
N ARG A 89 -8.81 14.38 -0.64
CA ARG A 89 -8.98 15.83 -0.76
C ARG A 89 -8.35 16.58 0.40
N GLU A 90 -8.51 16.07 1.61
CA GLU A 90 -7.96 16.68 2.83
C GLU A 90 -6.46 16.40 3.02
N PHE A 91 -6.06 15.14 2.85
CA PHE A 91 -4.70 14.68 3.15
C PHE A 91 -3.70 14.98 2.02
N GLN A 92 -4.20 14.99 0.78
CA GLN A 92 -3.46 15.22 -0.46
C GLN A 92 -2.21 14.33 -0.62
N PRO A 93 -2.36 12.99 -0.60
CA PRO A 93 -1.22 12.06 -0.69
C PRO A 93 -0.43 12.19 -2.01
N ASP A 94 -1.10 12.61 -3.08
CA ASP A 94 -0.48 12.84 -4.39
C ASP A 94 0.49 14.03 -4.41
N LEU A 95 0.34 14.97 -3.47
CA LEU A 95 1.02 16.26 -3.42
C LEU A 95 1.94 16.41 -2.20
N ILE A 96 2.31 15.30 -1.56
CA ILE A 96 3.29 15.36 -0.47
C ILE A 96 4.65 15.73 -1.07
N SER A 97 5.11 16.96 -0.80
CA SER A 97 6.43 17.43 -1.17
C SER A 97 7.51 16.48 -0.62
N PRO A 98 8.46 16.04 -1.44
CA PRO A 98 9.56 15.21 -0.97
C PRO A 98 10.41 15.93 0.08
N GLU A 99 10.61 17.24 -0.03
CA GLU A 99 11.43 17.98 0.93
C GLU A 99 10.78 18.02 2.32
N ASP A 100 9.43 18.11 2.38
CA ASP A 100 8.68 18.14 3.64
C ASP A 100 8.88 16.87 4.48
N VAL A 101 9.18 15.74 3.85
CA VAL A 101 9.32 14.44 4.51
C VAL A 101 10.74 13.88 4.47
N ARG A 102 11.68 14.53 3.76
CA ARG A 102 13.06 14.06 3.56
C ARG A 102 13.79 13.79 4.88
N ILE A 103 13.60 14.67 5.87
CA ILE A 103 14.19 14.54 7.22
C ILE A 103 13.79 13.22 7.90
N GLU A 104 12.60 12.69 7.63
CA GLU A 104 12.14 11.42 8.18
C GLU A 104 12.86 10.21 7.54
N GLY A 105 13.45 10.38 6.36
CA GLY A 105 14.14 9.34 5.60
C GLY A 105 15.64 9.25 5.84
N GLU A 106 16.26 10.21 6.53
CA GLU A 106 17.74 10.32 6.65
C GLU A 106 18.41 9.10 7.27
N THR A 107 17.71 8.37 8.14
CA THR A 107 18.25 7.16 8.76
C THR A 107 17.87 5.89 8.03
N GLY A 108 17.07 5.92 6.96
CA GLY A 108 16.60 4.72 6.27
C GLY A 108 15.64 3.88 7.12
N LYS A 109 14.85 4.52 7.99
CA LYS A 109 13.84 3.85 8.82
C LYS A 109 12.66 3.30 8.03
N ILE A 110 12.40 3.86 6.85
CA ILE A 110 11.53 3.28 5.83
C ILE A 110 12.30 3.38 4.51
N ILE A 111 12.46 2.25 3.82
CA ILE A 111 13.02 2.20 2.46
C ILE A 111 12.15 1.31 1.59
N LEU A 112 12.21 1.51 0.28
CA LEU A 112 11.55 0.78 -0.78
C LEU A 112 12.64 0.22 -1.67
N ASN A 113 12.79 -1.11 -1.69
CA ASN A 113 13.86 -1.74 -2.44
C ASN A 113 13.49 -3.18 -2.77
N GLY A 114 13.55 -3.55 -4.04
CA GLY A 114 13.34 -4.94 -4.47
C GLY A 114 11.87 -5.37 -4.49
N PHE A 115 11.67 -6.62 -4.95
CA PHE A 115 10.37 -7.19 -5.27
C PHE A 115 10.25 -8.62 -4.75
N ASP A 116 9.04 -9.00 -4.32
CA ASP A 116 8.74 -10.38 -3.94
C ASP A 116 8.58 -11.29 -5.17
N VAL A 117 8.43 -12.60 -4.95
CA VAL A 117 8.28 -13.61 -6.01
C VAL A 117 7.06 -13.41 -6.91
N ASP A 118 6.08 -12.62 -6.47
CA ASP A 118 4.86 -12.28 -7.21
C ASP A 118 4.96 -10.88 -7.87
N GLY A 119 6.12 -10.23 -7.81
CA GLY A 119 6.39 -8.91 -8.37
C GLY A 119 5.83 -7.75 -7.54
N ARG A 120 5.59 -7.94 -6.24
CA ARG A 120 5.18 -6.87 -5.32
C ARG A 120 6.39 -6.09 -4.84
N PRO A 121 6.40 -4.74 -4.93
CA PRO A 121 7.48 -3.96 -4.35
C PRO A 121 7.54 -4.13 -2.83
N VAL A 122 8.76 -4.14 -2.28
CA VAL A 122 9.01 -4.38 -0.86
C VAL A 122 9.36 -3.08 -0.13
N ILE A 123 8.54 -2.71 0.85
CA ILE A 123 8.84 -1.68 1.84
C ILE A 123 9.50 -2.33 3.06
N TYR A 124 10.70 -1.90 3.42
CA TYR A 124 11.32 -2.22 4.70
C TYR A 124 11.06 -1.11 5.71
N MET A 125 10.52 -1.47 6.87
CA MET A 125 10.33 -0.59 8.01
C MET A 125 11.23 -1.05 9.14
N ARG A 126 12.08 -0.16 9.64
CA ARG A 126 13.07 -0.42 10.70
C ARG A 126 12.80 0.54 11.86
N PRO A 127 11.83 0.24 12.76
CA PRO A 127 11.47 1.14 13.86
C PRO A 127 12.66 1.53 14.76
N GLY A 128 13.67 0.66 14.89
CA GLY A 128 14.90 0.98 15.62
C GLY A 128 15.77 2.09 15.02
N ARG A 129 15.45 2.55 13.81
CA ARG A 129 16.13 3.68 13.13
C ARG A 129 15.32 4.99 13.23
N GLU A 130 14.33 5.07 14.12
CA GLU A 130 13.57 6.30 14.37
C GLU A 130 14.52 7.47 14.72
N ASN A 131 14.33 8.59 14.05
CA ASN A 131 15.27 9.73 14.04
C ASN A 131 14.60 11.07 14.33
N THR A 132 13.27 11.11 14.40
CA THR A 132 12.51 12.32 14.64
C THR A 132 11.59 12.17 15.84
N GLU A 133 11.21 13.29 16.43
CA GLU A 133 10.14 13.31 17.42
C GLU A 133 8.78 13.01 16.77
N THR A 134 7.88 12.42 17.56
CA THR A 134 6.53 12.10 17.10
C THR A 134 5.82 13.34 16.58
N SER A 135 5.44 13.31 15.31
CA SER A 135 4.75 14.41 14.65
C SER A 135 3.83 13.91 13.54
N PRO A 136 2.86 14.71 13.06
CA PRO A 136 2.04 14.37 11.90
C PRO A 136 2.87 14.07 10.63
N ARG A 137 4.10 14.60 10.54
CA ARG A 137 5.02 14.38 9.43
C ARG A 137 5.43 12.92 9.29
N GLN A 138 5.57 12.16 10.38
CA GLN A 138 5.85 10.72 10.33
C GLN A 138 4.76 9.95 9.57
N LEU A 139 3.50 10.35 9.76
CA LEU A 139 2.37 9.75 9.05
C LEU A 139 2.36 10.14 7.56
N ARG A 140 2.68 11.41 7.25
CA ARG A 140 2.87 11.85 5.86
C ARG A 140 4.02 11.10 5.18
N HIS A 141 5.13 10.87 5.87
CA HIS A 141 6.26 10.09 5.36
C HIS A 141 5.88 8.63 5.07
N LEU A 142 5.12 7.98 5.96
CA LEU A 142 4.60 6.64 5.68
C LEU A 142 3.71 6.63 4.44
N VAL A 143 2.76 7.56 4.34
CA VAL A 143 1.86 7.66 3.19
C VAL A 143 2.64 7.95 1.90
N TRP A 144 3.67 8.80 1.98
CA TRP A 144 4.57 9.07 0.87
C TRP A 144 5.20 7.77 0.36
N TRP A 145 5.73 6.90 1.23
CA TRP A 145 6.27 5.60 0.83
C TRP A 145 5.22 4.63 0.26
N LEU A 146 3.98 4.65 0.77
CA LEU A 146 2.89 3.85 0.18
C LEU A 146 2.62 4.30 -1.27
N GLU A 147 2.58 5.60 -1.52
CA GLU A 147 2.40 6.13 -2.88
C GLU A 147 3.62 5.82 -3.78
N ARG A 148 4.86 5.89 -3.26
CA ARG A 148 6.07 5.49 -4.01
C ARG A 148 6.07 3.99 -4.35
N ALA A 149 5.64 3.15 -3.42
CA ALA A 149 5.51 1.72 -3.70
C ALA A 149 4.48 1.46 -4.81
N LYS A 150 3.39 2.23 -4.89
CA LYS A 150 2.44 2.15 -6.02
C LYS A 150 3.04 2.60 -7.34
N ASP A 151 4.03 3.48 -7.33
CA ASP A 151 4.77 3.87 -8.54
C ASP A 151 5.73 2.77 -9.01
N PHE A 152 6.23 1.94 -8.09
CA PHE A 152 7.11 0.79 -8.39
C PHE A 152 6.33 -0.45 -8.86
N MET A 153 5.00 -0.49 -8.74
CA MET A 153 4.20 -1.65 -9.12
C MET A 153 4.33 -1.91 -10.64
N PRO A 154 4.80 -3.09 -11.06
CA PRO A 154 4.79 -3.46 -12.48
C PRO A 154 3.34 -3.59 -12.99
N PRO A 155 3.12 -3.53 -14.32
CA PRO A 155 1.79 -3.70 -14.90
C PRO A 155 1.09 -4.97 -14.39
N GLY A 156 -0.15 -4.82 -13.94
CA GLY A 156 -0.96 -5.90 -13.35
C GLY A 156 -0.72 -6.18 -11.87
N GLN A 157 0.31 -5.58 -11.24
CA GLN A 157 0.49 -5.67 -9.80
C GLN A 157 -0.32 -4.60 -9.09
N GLU A 158 -0.94 -5.01 -8.00
CA GLU A 158 -1.82 -4.18 -7.18
C GLU A 158 -1.37 -4.15 -5.71
N SER A 159 -0.38 -4.92 -5.29
CA SER A 159 -0.06 -5.07 -3.88
C SER A 159 1.42 -4.91 -3.60
N LEU A 160 1.73 -4.58 -2.35
CA LEU A 160 3.08 -4.42 -1.83
C LEU A 160 3.35 -5.41 -0.69
N VAL A 161 4.62 -5.63 -0.39
CA VAL A 161 5.07 -6.34 0.80
C VAL A 161 5.63 -5.34 1.80
N ILE A 162 5.30 -5.52 3.08
CA ILE A 162 5.93 -4.78 4.17
C ILE A 162 6.78 -5.76 4.97
N VAL A 163 8.08 -5.48 5.09
CA VAL A 163 8.99 -6.15 6.01
C VAL A 163 9.26 -5.22 7.19
N VAL A 164 8.85 -5.60 8.39
CA VAL A 164 9.12 -4.86 9.62
C VAL A 164 10.26 -5.53 10.36
N ASP A 165 11.39 -4.86 10.46
CA ASP A 165 12.59 -5.34 11.15
C ASP A 165 12.75 -4.70 12.52
N TYR A 166 12.66 -5.52 13.55
CA TYR A 166 12.77 -5.11 14.95
C TYR A 166 14.17 -5.29 15.56
N LYS A 167 15.20 -5.67 14.78
CA LYS A 167 16.56 -5.99 15.26
C LYS A 167 17.16 -4.93 16.17
N SER A 168 17.02 -3.65 15.82
CA SER A 168 17.54 -2.51 16.60
C SER A 168 16.47 -1.77 17.40
N CYS A 169 15.24 -2.30 17.49
CA CYS A 169 14.13 -1.60 18.13
C CYS A 169 14.26 -1.64 19.66
N THR A 170 14.07 -0.48 20.28
CA THR A 170 13.98 -0.30 21.73
C THR A 170 12.57 0.13 22.13
N LEU A 171 12.24 0.14 23.42
CA LEU A 171 10.96 0.69 23.90
C LEU A 171 10.79 2.19 23.54
N ARG A 172 11.89 2.93 23.41
CA ARG A 172 11.88 4.36 23.06
C ARG A 172 11.52 4.57 21.58
N THR A 173 12.04 3.73 20.71
CA THR A 173 11.86 3.83 19.26
C THR A 173 10.64 3.05 18.76
N ASN A 174 10.03 2.23 19.62
CA ASN A 174 8.83 1.50 19.28
C ASN A 174 7.63 2.47 19.14
N PRO A 175 6.82 2.37 18.08
CA PRO A 175 5.66 3.22 17.91
C PRO A 175 4.68 3.09 19.08
N SER A 176 4.06 4.20 19.48
CA SER A 176 2.95 4.13 20.45
C SER A 176 1.75 3.41 19.83
N ILE A 177 0.90 2.79 20.66
CA ILE A 177 -0.34 2.13 20.22
C ILE A 177 -1.26 3.13 19.49
N SER A 178 -1.25 4.41 19.90
CA SER A 178 -2.04 5.46 19.27
C SER A 178 -1.59 5.71 17.82
N ILE A 179 -0.27 5.80 17.58
CA ILE A 179 0.28 5.93 16.22
C ILE A 179 -0.03 4.68 15.40
N ALA A 180 0.20 3.49 15.95
CA ALA A 180 -0.08 2.23 15.28
C ALA A 180 -1.55 2.14 14.84
N ARG A 181 -2.49 2.57 15.68
CA ARG A 181 -3.92 2.66 15.34
C ARG A 181 -4.18 3.63 14.19
N LYS A 182 -3.57 4.82 14.17
CA LYS A 182 -3.73 5.78 13.06
C LYS A 182 -3.25 5.18 11.74
N VAL A 183 -2.08 4.52 11.76
CA VAL A 183 -1.53 3.82 10.60
C VAL A 183 -2.48 2.72 10.13
N LEU A 184 -2.95 1.88 11.04
CA LEU A 184 -3.91 0.81 10.75
C LEU A 184 -5.21 1.34 10.16
N THR A 185 -5.73 2.44 10.68
CA THR A 185 -6.93 3.11 10.13
C THR A 185 -6.69 3.51 8.67
N ILE A 186 -5.58 4.19 8.37
CA ILE A 186 -5.26 4.59 6.99
C ILE A 186 -5.12 3.39 6.07
N LEU A 187 -4.41 2.35 6.50
CA LEU A 187 -4.21 1.15 5.70
C LEU A 187 -5.52 0.42 5.42
N GLN A 188 -6.36 0.22 6.44
CA GLN A 188 -7.61 -0.54 6.32
C GLN A 188 -8.75 0.25 5.63
N GLN A 189 -8.74 1.58 5.71
CA GLN A 189 -9.81 2.42 5.15
C GLN A 189 -9.49 2.99 3.76
N HIS A 190 -8.23 3.38 3.52
CA HIS A 190 -7.84 4.15 2.33
C HIS A 190 -6.87 3.41 1.39
N TYR A 191 -6.08 2.46 1.90
CA TYR A 191 -5.23 1.59 1.11
C TYR A 191 -5.77 0.15 1.05
N VAL A 192 -7.07 0.04 0.75
CA VAL A 192 -7.77 -1.24 0.66
C VAL A 192 -7.10 -2.16 -0.36
N GLU A 193 -7.02 -3.45 -0.04
CA GLU A 193 -6.43 -4.47 -0.92
C GLU A 193 -4.99 -4.17 -1.38
N THR A 194 -4.27 -3.26 -0.71
CA THR A 194 -2.89 -2.84 -1.09
C THR A 194 -1.83 -3.67 -0.39
N LEU A 195 -2.06 -4.10 0.86
CA LEU A 195 -1.14 -5.01 1.54
C LEU A 195 -1.28 -6.42 0.95
N GLY A 196 -0.22 -6.93 0.34
CA GLY A 196 -0.14 -8.33 -0.13
C GLY A 196 0.34 -9.25 0.98
N ARG A 197 1.45 -8.88 1.63
CA ARG A 197 2.03 -9.63 2.76
C ARG A 197 2.72 -8.69 3.75
N ALA A 198 2.65 -9.02 5.04
CA ALA A 198 3.42 -8.35 6.09
C ALA A 198 4.32 -9.38 6.78
N CYS A 199 5.63 -9.15 6.76
CA CYS A 199 6.63 -9.99 7.41
C CYS A 199 7.23 -9.23 8.57
N VAL A 200 7.16 -9.78 9.78
CA VAL A 200 7.78 -9.20 10.97
C VAL A 200 8.99 -10.04 11.31
N THR A 201 10.18 -9.47 11.30
CA THR A 201 11.45 -10.17 11.58
C THR A 201 12.17 -9.58 12.79
N ASN A 202 13.08 -10.36 13.36
CA ASN A 202 13.88 -10.01 14.54
C ASN A 202 13.04 -9.52 15.72
N LEU A 203 11.83 -10.07 15.89
CA LEU A 203 10.90 -9.66 16.93
C LEU A 203 11.43 -10.08 18.32
N PRO A 204 11.84 -9.15 19.21
CA PRO A 204 12.28 -9.48 20.55
C PRO A 204 11.08 -9.92 21.40
N PHE A 205 11.32 -10.76 22.41
CA PHE A 205 10.29 -11.25 23.32
C PHE A 205 9.45 -10.12 23.97
N ILE A 206 10.04 -8.94 24.21
CA ILE A 206 9.37 -7.76 24.80
C ILE A 206 8.32 -7.13 23.85
N LEU A 207 8.42 -7.33 22.52
CA LEU A 207 7.51 -6.75 21.51
C LEU A 207 6.33 -7.66 21.15
N ASN A 208 6.30 -8.91 21.63
CA ASN A 208 5.08 -9.73 21.61
C ASN A 208 3.92 -9.04 22.35
N PHE A 209 4.21 -8.23 23.38
CA PHE A 209 3.19 -7.45 24.08
C PHE A 209 2.60 -6.35 23.18
N PHE A 210 3.42 -5.70 22.35
CA PHE A 210 2.95 -4.71 21.39
C PHE A 210 2.02 -5.34 20.34
N TYR A 211 2.39 -6.51 19.80
CA TYR A 211 1.50 -7.24 18.88
C TYR A 211 0.15 -7.57 19.52
N LYS A 212 0.15 -8.14 20.75
CA LYS A 212 -1.10 -8.39 21.49
C LYS A 212 -1.94 -7.12 21.68
N GLY A 213 -1.29 -5.96 21.83
CA GLY A 213 -1.96 -4.66 21.95
C GLY A 213 -2.65 -4.19 20.66
N ILE A 214 -2.08 -4.51 19.49
CA ILE A 214 -2.61 -4.10 18.18
C ILE A 214 -3.48 -5.16 17.50
N GLU A 215 -3.35 -6.44 17.87
CA GLU A 215 -4.04 -7.56 17.24
C GLU A 215 -5.57 -7.37 17.20
N ARG A 216 -6.15 -6.82 18.26
CA ARG A 216 -7.59 -6.50 18.34
C ARG A 216 -8.08 -5.47 17.31
N PHE A 217 -7.16 -4.73 16.70
CA PHE A 217 -7.45 -3.72 15.68
C PHE A 217 -7.17 -4.21 14.26
N LEU A 218 -6.52 -5.37 14.10
CA LEU A 218 -6.29 -6.01 12.82
C LEU A 218 -7.57 -6.73 12.39
N ASP A 219 -8.12 -6.31 11.25
CA ASP A 219 -9.18 -7.08 10.60
C ASP A 219 -8.66 -8.47 10.17
N PRO A 220 -9.53 -9.47 10.00
CA PRO A 220 -9.12 -10.85 9.68
C PRO A 220 -8.23 -10.96 8.44
N VAL A 221 -8.49 -10.18 7.38
CA VAL A 221 -7.71 -10.24 6.14
C VAL A 221 -6.30 -9.73 6.36
N THR A 222 -6.14 -8.66 7.14
CA THR A 222 -4.81 -8.14 7.51
C THR A 222 -4.05 -9.13 8.39
N ARG A 223 -4.73 -9.80 9.32
CA ARG A 223 -4.11 -10.81 10.19
C ARG A 223 -3.60 -12.02 9.40
N ASP A 224 -4.38 -12.49 8.42
CA ASP A 224 -4.01 -13.63 7.58
C ASP A 224 -2.79 -13.36 6.69
N LYS A 225 -2.48 -12.09 6.44
CA LYS A 225 -1.30 -11.64 5.67
C LYS A 225 -0.03 -11.47 6.51
N LEU A 226 -0.15 -11.51 7.84
CA LEU A 226 0.96 -11.32 8.77
C LEU A 226 1.75 -12.62 8.96
N ARG A 227 3.07 -12.56 8.89
CA ARG A 227 4.00 -13.67 9.15
C ARG A 227 5.08 -13.21 10.11
N PHE A 228 5.33 -13.99 11.16
CA PHE A 228 6.34 -13.72 12.17
C PHE A 228 7.57 -14.58 11.93
N ASN A 229 8.74 -13.93 11.91
CA ASN A 229 10.05 -14.49 11.60
C ASN A 229 10.01 -15.52 10.46
N PRO A 230 9.39 -15.20 9.29
CA PRO A 230 9.42 -16.13 8.17
C PRO A 230 10.84 -16.21 7.60
N ASN A 231 11.12 -17.28 6.87
CA ASN A 231 12.27 -17.30 5.97
C ASN A 231 12.00 -16.35 4.79
N LEU A 232 12.67 -15.19 4.77
CA LEU A 232 12.39 -14.15 3.78
C LEU A 232 12.77 -14.55 2.36
N THR A 233 13.72 -15.47 2.17
CA THR A 233 14.14 -15.95 0.84
C THR A 233 13.07 -16.82 0.16
N GLU A 234 12.10 -17.36 0.90
CA GLU A 234 10.92 -18.04 0.33
C GLU A 234 9.88 -17.08 -0.21
N ILE A 235 10.01 -15.78 0.10
CA ILE A 235 9.04 -14.73 -0.23
C ILE A 235 9.66 -13.74 -1.22
N ILE A 236 10.92 -13.38 -1.02
CA ILE A 236 11.67 -12.41 -1.80
C ILE A 236 12.88 -13.14 -2.38
N PRO A 237 13.08 -13.16 -3.72
CA PRO A 237 14.26 -13.76 -4.32
C PRO A 237 15.55 -13.23 -3.69
N GLU A 238 16.57 -14.07 -3.55
CA GLU A 238 17.86 -13.66 -2.93
C GLU A 238 18.50 -12.47 -3.66
N SER A 239 18.37 -12.38 -4.98
CA SER A 239 18.79 -11.25 -5.82
C SER A 239 18.08 -9.93 -5.48
N GLN A 240 16.87 -10.02 -4.91
CA GLN A 240 15.98 -8.90 -4.60
C GLN A 240 15.91 -8.59 -3.11
N LEU A 241 16.62 -9.36 -2.27
CA LEU A 241 16.63 -9.23 -0.82
C LEU A 241 17.99 -8.72 -0.34
N ASP A 242 17.95 -7.72 0.53
CA ASP A 242 19.12 -7.16 1.20
C ASP A 242 19.86 -8.27 2.00
N ALA A 243 21.20 -8.28 1.91
CA ALA A 243 22.06 -9.26 2.57
C ALA A 243 21.86 -9.29 4.11
N ASP A 244 21.48 -8.16 4.72
CA ASP A 244 21.12 -8.09 6.15
C ASP A 244 19.93 -8.99 6.53
N PHE A 245 19.11 -9.39 5.54
CA PHE A 245 17.95 -10.27 5.69
C PHE A 245 18.19 -11.67 5.11
N GLY A 246 19.43 -12.02 4.79
CA GLY A 246 19.80 -13.33 4.23
C GLY A 246 19.69 -13.42 2.70
N GLY A 247 19.51 -12.30 2.01
CA GLY A 247 19.62 -12.24 0.55
C GLY A 247 21.06 -12.11 0.05
N SER A 248 21.18 -11.79 -1.22
CA SER A 248 22.46 -11.61 -1.93
C SER A 248 22.74 -10.15 -2.33
N TYR A 249 21.78 -9.26 -2.09
CA TYR A 249 21.86 -7.86 -2.48
C TYR A 249 22.56 -7.02 -1.40
N GLU A 250 23.81 -6.65 -1.64
CA GLU A 250 24.67 -5.90 -0.70
C GLU A 250 24.36 -4.40 -0.76
N PHE A 251 23.23 -3.98 -0.18
CA PHE A 251 22.76 -2.60 -0.30
C PHE A 251 23.42 -1.66 0.72
N ASP A 252 24.23 -0.72 0.22
CA ASP A 252 24.83 0.38 1.01
C ASP A 252 23.88 1.60 0.99
N PHE A 253 23.12 1.77 2.05
CA PHE A 253 22.22 2.91 2.18
C PHE A 253 23.00 4.21 2.45
N GLU A 254 23.04 5.10 1.45
CA GLU A 254 23.49 6.49 1.61
C GLU A 254 22.28 7.43 1.41
N PRO A 255 21.91 8.25 2.42
CA PRO A 255 20.63 8.96 2.42
C PRO A 255 20.37 9.84 1.21
N LYS A 256 21.37 10.61 0.77
CA LYS A 256 21.18 11.55 -0.34
C LYS A 256 21.03 10.81 -1.67
N CYS A 257 21.96 9.91 -1.98
CA CYS A 257 21.97 9.11 -3.19
C CYS A 257 20.73 8.24 -3.31
N TYR A 258 20.27 7.65 -2.20
CA TYR A 258 19.04 6.88 -2.18
C TYR A 258 17.82 7.76 -2.46
N TRP A 259 17.70 8.90 -1.78
CA TRP A 259 16.57 9.81 -1.96
C TRP A 259 16.48 10.32 -3.40
N ASP A 260 17.60 10.77 -3.96
CA ASP A 260 17.67 11.27 -5.34
C ASP A 260 17.21 10.21 -6.36
N GLN A 261 17.62 8.95 -6.17
CA GLN A 261 17.16 7.84 -7.02
C GLN A 261 15.65 7.62 -6.94
N ILE A 262 15.07 7.63 -5.74
CA ILE A 262 13.61 7.44 -5.58
C ILE A 262 12.83 8.56 -6.28
N ILE A 263 13.29 9.81 -6.15
CA ILE A 263 12.68 10.96 -6.82
C ILE A 263 12.73 10.80 -8.34
N GLU A 264 13.88 10.41 -8.89
CA GLU A 264 14.07 10.20 -10.32
C GLU A 264 13.18 9.05 -10.85
N ILE A 265 13.22 7.89 -10.18
CA ILE A 265 12.46 6.69 -10.57
C ILE A 265 10.95 6.97 -10.54
N CYS A 266 10.46 7.60 -9.46
CA CYS A 266 9.04 7.91 -9.29
C CYS A 266 8.58 9.18 -10.04
N GLY A 267 9.51 9.91 -10.65
CA GLY A 267 9.23 11.14 -11.39
C GLY A 267 8.56 12.22 -10.54
N ILE A 268 9.08 12.49 -9.33
CA ILE A 268 8.51 13.48 -8.39
C ILE A 268 9.16 14.86 -8.58
N ALA A 269 8.35 15.90 -8.66
CA ALA A 269 8.81 17.29 -8.66
C ALA A 269 9.02 17.81 -7.23
N PRO A 270 9.77 18.91 -7.03
CA PRO A 270 10.02 19.46 -5.68
C PRO A 270 8.77 19.84 -4.89
N ASP A 271 7.67 20.18 -5.56
CA ASP A 271 6.38 20.51 -4.95
C ASP A 271 5.49 19.28 -4.69
N GLY A 272 6.00 18.06 -4.95
CA GLY A 272 5.27 16.80 -4.83
C GLY A 272 4.50 16.38 -6.07
N THR A 273 4.36 17.26 -7.08
CA THR A 273 3.67 16.92 -8.32
C THR A 273 4.45 15.89 -9.16
N ARG A 274 3.84 15.37 -10.21
CA ARG A 274 4.44 14.37 -11.09
C ARG A 274 5.06 15.03 -12.31
N THR A 275 6.34 14.78 -12.55
CA THR A 275 7.10 15.24 -13.73
C THR A 275 6.74 14.45 -15.00
N ARG A 276 6.16 13.26 -14.84
CA ARG A 276 5.68 12.40 -15.92
C ARG A 276 4.31 11.89 -15.52
N ASP A 277 3.29 12.12 -16.34
CA ASP A 277 2.02 11.47 -16.13
C ASP A 277 1.92 10.20 -16.97
N ILE A 278 2.06 9.07 -16.29
CA ILE A 278 2.01 7.73 -16.88
C ILE A 278 0.55 7.30 -17.09
N TYR A 279 -0.42 8.07 -16.57
CA TYR A 279 -1.84 7.71 -16.54
C TYR A 279 -2.78 8.78 -17.15
N SER A 280 -2.24 9.85 -17.76
CA SER A 280 -2.99 11.01 -18.30
C SER A 280 -3.79 10.74 -19.57
N ASN A 281 -3.68 9.57 -20.21
CA ASN A 281 -4.41 9.26 -21.44
C ASN A 281 -5.59 8.29 -21.17
N PRO A 282 -6.80 8.79 -20.85
CA PRO A 282 -7.99 7.98 -20.66
C PRO A 282 -8.66 7.51 -21.97
N THR A 283 -8.09 7.79 -23.14
CA THR A 283 -8.73 7.53 -24.45
C THR A 283 -8.57 6.11 -24.98
N GLU A 284 -7.71 5.27 -24.39
CA GLU A 284 -7.63 3.86 -24.76
C GLU A 284 -8.37 3.03 -23.71
N PRO A 285 -9.50 2.37 -24.06
CA PRO A 285 -10.11 1.42 -23.16
C PRO A 285 -9.10 0.30 -22.85
N PHE A 286 -8.76 0.11 -21.58
CA PHE A 286 -7.87 -0.95 -21.07
C PHE A 286 -8.32 -2.40 -21.38
N ASN A 287 -9.37 -2.59 -22.21
CA ASN A 287 -9.82 -3.87 -22.72
C ASN A 287 -8.89 -4.46 -23.81
N THR A 288 -7.76 -3.83 -24.12
CA THR A 288 -6.82 -4.27 -25.17
C THR A 288 -5.40 -4.54 -24.65
N LEU A 289 -5.24 -5.02 -23.42
CA LEU A 289 -4.07 -5.86 -23.16
C LEU A 289 -4.25 -7.15 -23.97
N PRO A 290 -3.34 -7.49 -24.91
CA PRO A 290 -3.43 -8.75 -25.63
C PRO A 290 -3.38 -9.86 -24.60
N LEU A 291 -4.43 -10.69 -24.54
CA LEU A 291 -4.29 -12.05 -24.03
C LEU A 291 -3.05 -12.62 -24.70
N ALA A 292 -2.03 -12.96 -23.91
CA ALA A 292 -0.80 -13.57 -24.41
C ALA A 292 -1.11 -14.98 -24.93
N ASN A 293 -1.82 -15.07 -26.04
CA ASN A 293 -1.93 -16.25 -26.86
C ASN A 293 -0.80 -16.18 -27.87
N ASN A 294 0.37 -16.64 -27.46
CA ASN A 294 1.40 -17.18 -28.36
C ASN A 294 2.41 -17.99 -27.53
N VAL A 295 1.98 -19.16 -27.06
CA VAL A 295 2.91 -20.26 -26.80
C VAL A 295 3.20 -20.89 -28.16
N PRO A 296 4.46 -20.95 -28.63
CA PRO A 296 4.79 -21.71 -29.82
C PRO A 296 4.48 -23.19 -29.56
N ARG A 297 3.59 -23.78 -30.38
CA ARG A 297 3.43 -25.23 -30.45
C ARG A 297 4.76 -25.84 -30.87
N SER A 298 5.49 -26.38 -29.91
CA SER A 298 6.53 -27.37 -30.17
C SER A 298 5.96 -28.77 -29.99
N ARG A 299 6.63 -29.71 -30.64
CA ARG A 299 6.09 -30.94 -31.22
C ARG A 299 5.73 -31.99 -30.18
N SER A 300 4.85 -32.87 -30.63
CA SER A 300 4.52 -34.19 -30.09
C SER A 300 5.68 -34.86 -29.36
N ASP A 301 5.42 -35.32 -28.14
CA ASP A 301 5.76 -36.69 -27.76
C ASP A 301 4.78 -37.22 -26.72
N SER A 302 4.33 -38.43 -27.00
CA SER A 302 3.36 -39.22 -26.27
C SER A 302 4.00 -39.89 -25.04
N SER A 303 3.41 -39.73 -23.86
CA SER A 303 3.38 -40.79 -22.86
C SER A 303 2.31 -40.53 -21.80
N SER A 304 1.44 -41.53 -21.65
CA SER A 304 0.36 -41.75 -20.69
C SER A 304 0.73 -41.61 -19.21
N GLY A 305 -0.21 -41.13 -18.38
CA GLY A 305 -0.11 -41.29 -16.92
C GLY A 305 -1.21 -40.58 -16.11
N SER A 306 -2.32 -41.29 -15.88
CA SER A 306 -3.24 -41.32 -14.72
C SER A 306 -3.81 -40.04 -14.08
N ASP A 307 -5.15 -40.05 -14.01
CA ASP A 307 -6.07 -39.19 -13.26
C ASP A 307 -5.75 -38.98 -11.77
N SER A 308 -6.00 -37.76 -11.29
CA SER A 308 -6.42 -37.54 -9.90
C SER A 308 -7.27 -36.28 -9.77
N ASP A 309 -8.52 -36.48 -9.35
CA ASP A 309 -9.58 -35.51 -9.09
C ASP A 309 -9.19 -34.36 -8.17
N TYR A 310 -9.40 -33.12 -8.60
CA TYR A 310 -9.37 -31.94 -7.73
C TYR A 310 -10.81 -31.47 -7.44
N LYS A 311 -11.30 -31.72 -6.21
CA LYS A 311 -12.58 -31.21 -5.70
C LYS A 311 -12.41 -29.82 -5.10
N ALA A 312 -13.26 -28.87 -5.52
CA ALA A 312 -13.34 -27.53 -4.94
C ALA A 312 -13.85 -27.56 -3.47
N PRO A 313 -13.43 -26.63 -2.59
CA PRO A 313 -13.90 -26.59 -1.21
C PRO A 313 -15.34 -26.07 -1.09
N VAL A 314 -16.16 -26.81 -0.34
CA VAL A 314 -17.54 -26.47 0.03
C VAL A 314 -17.54 -25.47 1.20
N THR A 315 -18.25 -24.36 1.05
CA THR A 315 -18.48 -23.37 2.12
C THR A 315 -19.49 -23.89 3.16
N PRO A 316 -19.22 -23.78 4.48
CA PRO A 316 -20.21 -24.09 5.50
C PRO A 316 -21.29 -23.00 5.60
N LYS A 317 -22.56 -23.41 5.60
CA LYS A 317 -23.69 -22.57 6.00
C LYS A 317 -23.70 -22.47 7.52
N THR A 318 -23.66 -21.25 8.06
CA THR A 318 -23.98 -21.02 9.48
C THR A 318 -25.11 -20.01 9.57
N THR A 319 -26.27 -20.52 9.96
CA THR A 319 -27.43 -19.78 10.44
C THR A 319 -27.11 -19.24 11.83
N GLY A 320 -27.16 -17.92 12.01
CA GLY A 320 -26.97 -17.25 13.30
C GLY A 320 -27.76 -15.95 13.34
N SER A 321 -28.76 -15.90 14.21
CA SER A 321 -29.69 -14.80 14.45
C SER A 321 -28.96 -13.48 14.79
N VAL A 322 -29.27 -12.40 14.06
CA VAL A 322 -28.77 -11.05 14.34
C VAL A 322 -29.72 -10.37 15.32
N ARG A 323 -29.28 -10.20 16.57
CA ARG A 323 -29.85 -9.21 17.50
C ARG A 323 -29.24 -7.85 17.19
N SER A 324 -30.08 -6.90 16.82
CA SER A 324 -29.77 -5.48 16.64
C SER A 324 -29.35 -4.83 17.96
N LEU A 325 -28.14 -4.27 18.02
CA LEU A 325 -27.69 -3.37 19.08
C LEU A 325 -27.67 -1.94 18.53
N ASN A 326 -28.62 -1.13 18.99
CA ASN A 326 -28.62 0.32 18.83
C ASN A 326 -27.44 0.91 19.61
N ILE A 327 -26.57 1.68 18.95
CA ILE A 327 -25.56 2.50 19.61
C ILE A 327 -25.94 3.96 19.35
N ASN A 328 -26.19 4.67 20.45
CA ASN A 328 -26.57 6.07 20.50
C ASN A 328 -25.46 6.98 19.97
N LYS A 329 -25.87 8.02 19.24
CA LYS A 329 -25.07 9.20 18.91
C LYS A 329 -24.75 9.99 20.19
N ALA A 330 -23.49 10.08 20.55
CA ALA A 330 -22.91 11.20 21.30
C ALA A 330 -21.38 11.16 21.15
N ASP A 331 -20.78 12.35 21.15
CA ASP A 331 -19.34 12.64 21.18
C ASP A 331 -18.57 12.56 19.86
N ALA A 332 -18.86 13.53 18.99
CA ALA A 332 -17.88 14.07 18.04
C ALA A 332 -18.13 15.59 17.86
N SER A 333 -17.73 16.37 18.86
CA SER A 333 -17.61 17.82 18.75
C SER A 333 -16.42 18.27 19.59
N VAL A 334 -15.25 18.38 18.95
CA VAL A 334 -14.12 19.12 19.51
C VAL A 334 -14.02 20.42 18.70
N ASN A 335 -14.22 21.52 19.41
CA ASN A 335 -14.28 22.89 18.92
C ASN A 335 -13.01 23.28 18.15
N VAL A 336 -13.21 23.79 16.94
CA VAL A 336 -12.22 24.50 16.13
C VAL A 336 -12.45 25.99 16.37
N GLU A 337 -11.99 26.52 17.50
CA GLU A 337 -12.01 27.98 17.73
C GLU A 337 -10.77 28.53 18.47
N GLU A 338 -9.86 27.69 18.97
CA GLU A 338 -8.74 28.16 19.81
C GLU A 338 -7.42 28.42 19.05
N VAL A 339 -7.40 28.32 17.72
CA VAL A 339 -6.18 28.51 16.90
C VAL A 339 -6.10 29.90 16.24
N SER A 340 -7.15 30.72 16.35
CA SER A 340 -7.22 32.05 15.73
C SER A 340 -6.59 33.18 16.56
N GLU A 341 -6.51 33.07 17.89
CA GLU A 341 -6.11 34.20 18.76
C GLU A 341 -4.61 34.31 19.08
N ARG A 342 -3.76 33.35 18.68
CA ARG A 342 -2.31 33.42 18.95
C ARG A 342 -1.45 34.01 17.83
N ARG A 343 -2.06 34.66 16.83
CA ARG A 343 -1.32 35.34 15.74
C ARG A 343 -1.25 36.88 15.83
N HIS A 344 -1.75 37.51 16.90
CA HIS A 344 -1.77 38.98 17.02
C HIS A 344 -0.99 39.58 18.20
N THR A 345 -0.15 38.81 18.90
CA THR A 345 0.63 39.36 20.03
C THR A 345 2.11 38.95 19.97
N VAL A 346 2.78 39.20 18.85
CA VAL A 346 4.24 39.40 18.80
C VAL A 346 4.53 40.36 17.64
N MET A 347 4.22 41.63 17.85
CA MET A 347 4.80 42.80 17.17
C MET A 347 4.43 43.98 18.08
N VAL A 348 5.41 44.82 18.40
CA VAL A 348 5.45 45.81 19.50
C VAL A 348 5.96 45.24 20.82
N GLY A 349 7.25 45.48 21.04
CA GLY A 349 8.04 45.15 22.22
C GLY A 349 9.52 45.35 21.91
#